data_AF-A0A7V2QFV2-F1
#
_entry.id   AF-A0A7V2QFV2-F1
#
_cell.length_a   1.000
_cell.length_b   1.000
_cell.length_c   1.000
_cell.angle_alpha   90.00
_cell.angle_beta   90.00
_cell.angle_gamma   90.00
#
_symmetry.space_group_name_H-M   'P 1'
#
loop_
_entity.id
_entity.type
_entity.pdbx_description
1 polymer ?
#
loop_
_entity_poly.entity_id
_entity_poly.type
_entity_poly.pdbx_seq_one_letter_code
_entity_poly.pdbx_strand_id
1 'polypeptide(L)'
;MVQPKERSTTSSGFVPPLPRSVEETGLSLGFLADLALKIMYFEGYLSGYELAERMKLPFAGVVSQVLEFLKREKLCEVKGAGGFAEAAYQYAISDKGRLMAREALDRSQYAGPAPVPLDVYADAIRKQPLRQVVIHQRMMRQALAHLVISEETFAQLGPAVNSGKSIFLFGPPGNGKTTIAEAIGRMLLNSTLYIPYAVEVGGQVIKVFDNVNHVPAQQAPPAHHSQSIDPRWVLIRRPVIVTGGELTLESLDLVYDSTNKYYEAPVQMKANGGMLLIDDFGRQQVRPRDLLNRWIVPLEKRVDYLTLHTGRKIEVPFDVLIVFATNLAPKDLVDEAFLRRIRHKIHIKDPSFEEYREIFRRVCADRGVPYDDRGLAYLLQKYYIKPNRPLRACHPRDIVDQLCDIARYLNVPPRLTPDLIDRAAQAYFVEL
;
A
#
# COMPACT_ATOMS: atom_id res chain seq x y z
N MET A 1 -35.05 -7.52 27.72
CA MET A 1 -34.35 -7.94 26.49
C MET A 1 -33.00 -7.26 26.45
N VAL A 2 -31.93 -8.03 26.72
CA VAL A 2 -30.55 -7.52 26.77
C VAL A 2 -29.99 -7.58 25.35
N GLN A 3 -29.59 -6.43 24.81
CA GLN A 3 -28.90 -6.36 23.52
C GLN A 3 -27.57 -7.14 23.59
N PRO A 4 -27.22 -7.95 22.58
CA PRO A 4 -25.95 -8.65 22.59
C PRO A 4 -24.82 -7.63 22.37
N LYS A 5 -23.92 -7.52 23.35
CA LYS A 5 -22.62 -6.87 23.19
C LYS A 5 -21.89 -7.57 22.05
N GLU A 6 -21.63 -6.85 20.95
CA GLU A 6 -20.63 -7.25 19.98
C GLU A 6 -19.30 -7.42 20.71
N ARG A 7 -18.89 -8.67 20.93
CA ARG A 7 -17.53 -8.98 21.37
C ARG A 7 -16.62 -8.63 20.21
N SER A 8 -15.97 -7.47 20.26
CA SER A 8 -14.78 -7.22 19.46
C SER A 8 -13.75 -8.28 19.88
N THR A 9 -13.52 -9.27 19.03
CA THR A 9 -12.42 -10.21 19.20
C THR A 9 -11.13 -9.43 19.04
N THR A 10 -10.57 -8.97 20.16
CA THR A 10 -9.20 -8.47 20.25
C THR A 10 -8.26 -9.63 19.92
N SER A 11 -7.91 -9.79 18.64
CA SER A 11 -6.72 -10.53 18.28
C SER A 11 -5.56 -9.89 19.02
N SER A 12 -4.81 -10.66 19.81
CA SER A 12 -3.55 -10.24 20.40
C SER A 12 -2.58 -9.90 19.26
N GLY A 13 -2.66 -8.69 18.73
CA GLY A 13 -1.81 -8.22 17.65
C GLY A 13 -0.37 -8.13 18.12
N PHE A 14 0.57 -8.33 17.19
CA PHE A 14 1.98 -8.04 17.44
C PHE A 14 2.13 -6.59 17.92
N VAL A 15 2.92 -6.42 18.98
CA VAL A 15 3.33 -5.11 19.48
C VAL A 15 4.86 -5.13 19.52
N PRO A 16 5.54 -4.19 18.83
CA PRO A 16 7.00 -4.22 18.76
C PRO A 16 7.58 -3.84 20.13
N PRO A 17 8.42 -4.71 20.74
CA PRO A 17 8.89 -4.51 22.10
C PRO A 17 9.91 -3.38 22.19
N LEU A 18 9.73 -2.45 23.13
CA LEU A 18 10.68 -1.37 23.40
C LEU A 18 12.06 -1.92 23.80
N PRO A 19 13.15 -1.59 23.07
CA PRO A 19 14.49 -2.02 23.44
C PRO A 19 14.98 -1.27 24.68
N ARG A 20 15.61 -1.99 25.63
CA ARG A 20 16.10 -1.44 26.91
C ARG A 20 17.61 -1.32 27.00
N SER A 21 18.33 -1.88 26.02
CA SER A 21 19.78 -1.77 25.90
C SER A 21 20.19 -1.66 24.43
N VAL A 22 21.44 -1.28 24.18
CA VAL A 22 22.02 -1.26 22.82
C VAL A 22 21.89 -2.63 22.15
N GLU A 23 22.15 -3.71 22.89
CA GLU A 23 22.06 -5.09 22.40
C GLU A 23 20.63 -5.44 21.97
N GLU A 24 19.62 -5.05 22.74
CA GLU A 24 18.20 -5.29 22.40
C GLU A 24 17.74 -4.51 21.16
N THR A 25 18.44 -3.44 20.75
CA THR A 25 18.14 -2.79 19.47
C THR A 25 18.48 -3.68 18.27
N GLY A 26 19.39 -4.65 18.46
CA GLY A 26 19.99 -5.48 17.43
C GLY A 26 21.00 -4.75 16.53
N LEU A 27 21.33 -3.50 16.86
CA LEU A 27 22.35 -2.69 16.18
C LEU A 27 23.63 -2.64 17.00
N SER A 28 24.78 -2.49 16.34
CA SER A 28 26.04 -2.28 17.04
C SER A 28 26.12 -0.86 17.63
N LEU A 29 26.87 -0.71 18.72
CA LEU A 29 27.16 0.61 19.31
C LEU A 29 27.81 1.55 18.28
N GLY A 30 28.67 1.03 17.41
CA GLY A 30 29.30 1.80 16.33
C GLY A 30 28.28 2.35 15.32
N PHE A 31 27.30 1.53 14.91
CA PHE A 31 26.24 1.99 14.02
C PHE A 31 25.40 3.10 14.66
N LEU A 32 25.03 2.93 15.94
CA LEU A 32 24.26 3.94 16.67
C LEU A 32 25.06 5.23 16.90
N ALA A 33 26.37 5.12 17.16
CA ALA A 33 27.28 6.26 17.28
C ALA A 33 27.39 7.02 15.96
N ASP A 34 27.57 6.32 14.83
CA ASP A 34 27.58 6.92 13.49
C ASP A 34 26.25 7.63 13.20
N LEU A 35 25.11 7.00 13.51
CA LEU A 35 23.79 7.58 13.33
C LEU A 35 23.61 8.85 14.18
N ALA A 36 23.98 8.79 15.46
CA ALA A 36 23.92 9.93 16.36
C ALA A 36 24.78 11.09 15.86
N LEU A 37 26.03 10.82 15.46
CA LEU A 37 26.94 11.83 14.91
C LEU A 37 26.39 12.48 13.64
N LYS A 38 25.77 11.70 12.74
CA LYS A 38 25.11 12.25 11.54
C LYS A 38 23.98 13.20 11.90
N ILE A 39 23.12 12.83 12.84
CA ILE A 39 22.03 13.69 13.32
C ILE A 39 22.59 14.96 13.96
N MET A 40 23.58 14.83 14.85
CA MET A 40 24.23 15.97 15.51
C MET A 40 24.94 16.90 14.52
N TYR A 41 25.52 16.35 13.45
CA TYR A 41 26.18 17.12 12.40
C TYR A 41 25.21 18.05 11.66
N PHE A 42 23.98 17.62 11.41
CA PHE A 42 22.97 18.42 10.73
C PHE A 42 22.27 19.45 11.65
N GLU A 43 22.03 19.11 12.91
CA GLU A 43 21.30 19.99 13.85
C GLU A 43 22.22 20.95 14.63
N GLY A 44 23.50 20.63 14.79
CA GLY A 44 24.49 21.42 15.51
C GLY A 44 24.41 21.29 17.04
N TYR A 45 23.30 21.72 17.65
CA TYR A 45 23.05 21.65 19.10
C TYR A 45 21.73 20.94 19.36
N LEU A 46 21.75 19.95 20.25
CA LEU A 46 20.55 19.22 20.63
C LEU A 46 20.69 18.63 22.03
N SER A 47 19.56 18.49 22.70
CA SER A 47 19.47 17.76 23.96
C SER A 47 19.56 16.25 23.75
N GLY A 48 19.87 15.52 24.82
CA GLY A 48 19.79 14.06 24.82
C GLY A 48 18.38 13.54 24.48
N TYR A 49 17.33 14.24 24.94
CA TYR A 49 15.95 13.94 24.58
C TYR A 49 15.68 14.12 23.08
N GLU A 50 16.08 15.24 22.50
CA GLU A 50 15.89 15.49 21.07
C GLU A 50 16.66 14.46 20.22
N LEU A 51 17.89 14.10 20.61
CA LEU A 51 18.64 13.03 19.94
C LEU A 51 17.86 11.71 19.95
N ALA A 52 17.35 11.33 21.13
CA ALA A 52 16.59 10.11 21.32
C ALA A 52 15.30 10.09 20.49
N GLU A 53 14.59 11.22 20.41
CA GLU A 53 13.40 11.37 19.58
C GLU A 53 13.70 11.25 18.08
N ARG A 54 14.80 11.86 17.59
CA ARG A 54 15.22 11.75 16.19
C ARG A 54 15.65 10.33 15.83
N MET A 55 16.40 9.67 16.72
CA MET A 55 16.80 8.27 16.55
C MET A 55 15.63 7.30 16.76
N LYS A 56 14.50 7.74 17.32
CA LYS A 56 13.39 6.87 17.76
C LYS A 56 13.87 5.74 18.66
N LEU A 57 14.71 6.05 19.64
CA LEU A 57 15.23 5.09 20.62
C LEU A 57 15.06 5.63 22.04
N PRO A 58 14.89 4.76 23.05
CA PRO A 58 14.83 5.21 24.44
C PRO A 58 16.10 5.94 24.86
N PHE A 59 15.93 7.05 25.59
CA PHE A 59 17.10 7.73 26.15
C PHE A 59 17.84 6.81 27.13
N ALA A 60 17.13 6.30 28.14
CA ALA A 60 17.70 5.42 29.15
C ALA A 60 18.08 4.07 28.56
N GLY A 61 19.30 3.62 28.83
CA GLY A 61 19.80 2.29 28.44
C GLY A 61 20.30 2.18 26.99
N VAL A 62 19.90 3.09 26.10
CA VAL A 62 20.35 3.09 24.70
C VAL A 62 21.09 4.37 24.34
N VAL A 63 20.39 5.48 24.17
CA VAL A 63 21.00 6.74 23.69
C VAL A 63 21.96 7.32 24.74
N SER A 64 21.70 7.12 26.04
CA SER A 64 22.63 7.50 27.11
C SER A 64 23.98 6.78 26.99
N GLN A 65 23.99 5.49 26.63
CA GLN A 65 25.23 4.72 26.41
C GLN A 65 25.97 5.19 25.15
N VAL A 66 25.22 5.51 24.09
CA VAL A 66 25.78 6.10 22.87
C VAL A 66 26.46 7.44 23.19
N LEU A 67 25.78 8.32 23.93
CA LEU A 67 26.33 9.61 24.34
C LEU A 67 27.53 9.47 25.28
N GLU A 68 27.52 8.50 26.20
CA GLU A 68 28.67 8.18 27.05
C GLU A 68 29.88 7.78 26.21
N PHE A 69 29.68 6.89 25.24
CA PHE A 69 30.71 6.50 24.28
C PHE A 69 31.25 7.70 23.49
N LEU A 70 30.36 8.51 22.90
CA LEU A 70 30.75 9.69 22.12
C LEU A 70 31.53 10.72 22.97
N LYS A 71 31.13 10.94 24.23
CA LYS A 71 31.84 11.80 25.18
C LYS A 71 33.23 11.25 25.50
N ARG A 72 33.33 9.96 25.84
CA ARG A 72 34.59 9.30 26.19
C ARG A 72 35.60 9.37 25.02
N GLU A 73 35.12 9.17 23.80
CA GLU A 73 35.92 9.26 22.58
C GLU A 73 36.19 10.70 22.10
N LYS A 74 35.70 11.71 22.83
CA LYS A 74 35.80 13.15 22.53
C LYS A 74 35.17 13.54 21.19
N LEU A 75 34.09 12.86 20.80
CA LEU A 75 33.33 13.10 19.57
C LEU A 75 32.18 14.09 19.78
N CYS A 76 31.73 14.25 21.02
CA CYS A 76 30.81 15.31 21.41
C CYS A 76 31.20 15.90 22.77
N GLU A 77 30.65 17.07 23.05
CA GLU A 77 30.87 17.82 24.29
C GLU A 77 29.52 18.27 24.87
N VAL A 78 29.46 18.40 26.19
CA VAL A 78 28.31 19.02 26.88
C VAL A 78 28.56 20.52 26.95
N LYS A 79 27.70 21.32 26.32
CA LYS A 79 27.82 22.79 26.27
C LYS A 79 26.99 23.51 27.34
N GLY A 80 26.06 22.80 27.99
CA GLY A 80 25.26 23.34 29.09
C GLY A 80 24.27 22.31 29.64
N ALA A 81 23.70 22.60 30.81
CA ALA A 81 22.65 21.78 31.42
C ALA A 81 21.31 22.53 31.29
N GLY A 82 20.37 21.97 30.53
CA GLY A 82 18.99 22.46 30.46
C GLY A 82 18.10 22.01 31.63
N GLY A 83 18.67 21.25 32.58
CA GLY A 83 17.99 20.70 33.76
C GLY A 83 18.92 19.76 34.56
N PHE A 84 18.39 19.13 35.61
CA PHE A 84 19.16 18.23 36.49
C PHE A 84 19.39 16.83 35.91
N ALA A 85 18.58 16.39 34.94
CA ALA A 85 18.70 15.08 34.30
C ALA A 85 19.67 15.12 33.10
N GLU A 86 20.47 14.07 32.94
CA GLU A 86 21.44 13.96 31.82
C GLU A 86 20.77 14.08 30.44
N ALA A 87 19.54 13.60 30.30
CA ALA A 87 18.76 13.71 29.07
C ALA A 87 18.48 15.17 28.65
N ALA A 88 18.47 16.12 29.59
CA ALA A 88 18.26 17.55 29.33
C ALA A 88 19.57 18.31 29.06
N TYR A 89 20.72 17.64 29.11
CA TYR A 89 22.00 18.27 28.77
C TYR A 89 22.05 18.60 27.28
N GLN A 90 22.66 19.74 26.96
CA GLN A 90 22.86 20.21 25.61
C GLN A 90 24.19 19.68 25.08
N TYR A 91 24.12 18.85 24.05
CA TYR A 91 25.27 18.24 23.40
C TYR A 91 25.59 18.96 22.11
N ALA A 92 26.88 19.17 21.85
CA ALA A 92 27.39 19.67 20.59
C ALA A 92 28.45 18.73 20.05
N ILE A 93 28.46 18.56 18.73
CA ILE A 93 29.47 17.76 18.04
C ILE A 93 30.85 18.46 18.11
N SER A 94 31.91 17.73 18.45
CA SER A 94 33.27 18.26 18.47
C SER A 94 33.87 18.30 17.07
N ASP A 95 35.03 18.93 16.88
CA ASP A 95 35.71 18.91 15.57
C ASP A 95 36.11 17.49 15.15
N LYS A 96 36.56 16.66 16.11
CA LYS A 96 36.82 15.23 15.88
C LYS A 96 35.54 14.50 15.49
N GLY A 97 34.43 14.79 16.17
CA GLY A 97 33.11 14.25 15.84
C GLY A 97 32.65 14.64 14.43
N ARG A 98 32.87 15.89 14.00
CA ARG A 98 32.53 16.37 12.66
C ARG A 98 33.28 15.62 11.57
N LEU A 99 34.55 15.31 11.79
CA LEU A 99 35.34 14.48 10.85
C LEU A 99 34.75 13.07 10.75
N MET A 100 34.49 12.41 11.88
CA MET A 100 33.88 11.07 11.87
C MET A 100 32.46 11.07 11.27
N ALA A 101 31.67 12.11 11.52
CA ALA A 101 30.34 12.26 10.92
C ALA A 101 30.44 12.34 9.38
N ARG A 102 31.41 13.08 8.84
CA ARG A 102 31.65 13.13 7.39
C ARG A 102 32.03 11.78 6.82
N GLU A 103 32.92 11.04 7.47
CA GLU A 103 33.27 9.67 7.06
C GLU A 103 32.05 8.73 7.11
N ALA A 104 31.17 8.88 8.10
CA ALA A 104 29.93 8.13 8.20
C ALA A 104 28.93 8.51 7.09
N LEU A 105 28.81 9.80 6.75
CA LEU A 105 28.00 10.29 5.64
C LEU A 105 28.51 9.81 4.28
N ASP A 106 29.84 9.67 4.14
CA ASP A 106 30.46 9.09 2.96
C ASP A 106 30.13 7.61 2.77
N ARG A 107 29.76 6.89 3.84
CA ARG A 107 29.23 5.53 3.75
C ARG A 107 27.72 5.50 3.53
N SER A 108 26.99 6.35 4.25
CA SER A 108 25.53 6.47 4.12
C SER A 108 25.02 7.79 4.69
N GLN A 109 24.26 8.54 3.88
CA GLN A 109 23.62 9.78 4.31
C GLN A 109 22.36 9.57 5.16
N TYR A 110 21.97 8.33 5.45
CA TYR A 110 20.80 8.04 6.27
C TYR A 110 20.96 8.62 7.69
N ALA A 111 20.14 9.62 8.04
CA ALA A 111 20.11 10.27 9.35
C ALA A 111 18.66 10.33 9.92
N GLY A 112 17.88 9.27 9.67
CA GLY A 112 16.51 9.12 10.17
C GLY A 112 16.41 8.28 11.45
N PRO A 113 15.20 7.79 11.79
CA PRO A 113 14.97 6.82 12.85
C PRO A 113 15.93 5.62 12.76
N ALA A 114 16.40 5.10 13.88
CA ALA A 114 17.26 3.93 13.87
C ALA A 114 16.57 2.76 13.15
N PRO A 115 17.23 2.11 12.18
CA PRO A 115 16.64 0.99 11.48
C PRO A 115 16.47 -0.22 12.40
N VAL A 116 15.65 -1.17 11.97
CA VAL A 116 15.46 -2.45 12.64
C VAL A 116 16.19 -3.54 11.84
N PRO A 117 16.91 -4.49 12.47
CA PRO A 117 17.52 -5.60 11.74
C PRO A 117 16.53 -6.38 10.87
N LEU A 118 16.99 -6.86 9.71
CA LEU A 118 16.15 -7.56 8.72
C LEU A 118 15.43 -8.80 9.29
N ASP A 119 16.09 -9.56 10.16
CA ASP A 119 15.51 -10.73 10.82
C ASP A 119 14.38 -10.35 11.77
N VAL A 120 14.54 -9.25 12.52
CA VAL A 120 13.50 -8.68 13.39
C VAL A 120 12.31 -8.16 12.57
N TYR A 121 12.58 -7.46 11.46
CA TYR A 121 11.52 -7.10 10.49
C TYR A 121 10.78 -8.35 9.97
N ALA A 122 11.54 -9.37 9.58
CA ALA A 122 10.96 -10.56 8.98
C ALA A 122 10.07 -11.34 9.98
N ASP A 123 10.50 -11.45 11.24
CA ASP A 123 9.72 -12.04 12.32
C ASP A 123 8.44 -11.24 12.61
N ALA A 124 8.53 -9.91 12.68
CA ALA A 124 7.38 -9.02 12.90
C ALA A 124 6.31 -9.14 11.82
N ILE A 125 6.69 -9.22 10.55
CA ILE A 125 5.74 -9.42 9.44
C ILE A 125 5.04 -10.79 9.56
N ARG A 126 5.78 -11.86 9.89
CA ARG A 126 5.21 -13.21 10.08
C ARG A 126 4.21 -13.27 11.24
N LYS A 127 4.38 -12.43 12.26
CA LYS A 127 3.48 -12.29 13.41
C LYS A 127 2.22 -11.44 13.13
N GLN A 128 2.15 -10.76 11.97
CA GLN A 128 1.05 -9.89 11.57
C GLN A 128 0.38 -10.31 10.25
N PRO A 129 0.12 -11.62 10.01
CA PRO A 129 -0.16 -12.10 8.67
C PRO A 129 -1.51 -11.60 8.14
N LEU A 130 -1.56 -11.27 6.85
CA LEU A 130 -2.76 -10.77 6.16
C LEU A 130 -3.95 -11.72 6.29
N ARG A 131 -3.70 -13.03 6.32
CA ARG A 131 -4.74 -14.07 6.49
C ARG A 131 -5.54 -13.99 7.80
N GLN A 132 -5.07 -13.24 8.80
CA GLN A 132 -5.86 -12.97 10.01
C GLN A 132 -6.99 -11.96 9.77
N VAL A 133 -6.93 -11.21 8.66
CA VAL A 133 -8.02 -10.32 8.24
C VAL A 133 -9.13 -11.17 7.64
N VAL A 134 -10.15 -11.48 8.45
CA VAL A 134 -11.31 -12.25 8.00
C VAL A 134 -12.34 -11.32 7.38
N ILE A 135 -12.57 -11.49 6.08
CA ILE A 135 -13.58 -10.75 5.33
C ILE A 135 -14.85 -11.60 5.23
N HIS A 136 -15.88 -11.19 5.95
CA HIS A 136 -17.18 -11.85 5.90
C HIS A 136 -18.02 -11.38 4.71
N GLN A 137 -18.93 -12.24 4.26
CA GLN A 137 -19.85 -11.96 3.15
C GLN A 137 -20.57 -10.61 3.30
N ARG A 138 -21.05 -10.31 4.52
CA ARG A 138 -21.74 -9.03 4.82
C ARG A 138 -20.85 -7.82 4.55
N MET A 139 -19.59 -7.86 5.01
CA MET A 139 -18.64 -6.77 4.82
C MET A 139 -18.32 -6.58 3.34
N MET A 140 -18.15 -7.68 2.59
CA MET A 140 -17.92 -7.65 1.15
C MET A 140 -19.11 -7.06 0.40
N ARG A 141 -20.35 -7.44 0.75
CA ARG A 141 -21.56 -6.87 0.15
C ARG A 141 -21.68 -5.38 0.44
N GLN A 142 -21.37 -4.94 1.65
CA GLN A 142 -21.39 -3.51 2.00
C GLN A 142 -20.33 -2.73 1.22
N ALA A 143 -19.10 -3.23 1.15
CA ALA A 143 -18.02 -2.58 0.43
C ALA A 143 -18.29 -2.47 -1.07
N LEU A 144 -18.95 -3.47 -1.67
CA LEU A 144 -19.33 -3.48 -3.08
C LEU A 144 -20.76 -2.97 -3.35
N ALA A 145 -21.50 -2.47 -2.35
CA ALA A 145 -22.91 -2.13 -2.50
C ALA A 145 -23.16 -1.05 -3.58
N HIS A 146 -22.18 -0.18 -3.79
CA HIS A 146 -22.18 0.86 -4.82
C HIS A 146 -22.01 0.30 -6.24
N LEU A 147 -21.58 -0.95 -6.40
CA LEU A 147 -21.42 -1.65 -7.67
C LEU A 147 -22.57 -2.63 -7.89
N VAL A 148 -22.91 -2.83 -9.17
CA VAL A 148 -23.83 -3.90 -9.60
C VAL A 148 -22.96 -5.04 -10.09
N ILE A 149 -22.94 -6.13 -9.32
CA ILE A 149 -22.07 -7.29 -9.56
C ILE A 149 -22.92 -8.55 -9.47
N SER A 150 -22.74 -9.46 -10.42
CA SER A 150 -23.42 -10.76 -10.42
C SER A 150 -23.10 -11.58 -9.17
N GLU A 151 -24.08 -12.36 -8.70
CA GLU A 151 -23.90 -13.27 -7.57
C GLU A 151 -22.79 -14.31 -7.82
N GLU A 152 -22.59 -14.73 -9.08
CA GLU A 152 -21.48 -15.60 -9.49
C GLU A 152 -20.11 -14.96 -9.21
N THR A 153 -19.93 -13.71 -9.65
CA THR A 153 -18.68 -12.96 -9.42
C THR A 153 -18.45 -12.73 -7.94
N PHE A 154 -19.51 -12.39 -7.22
CA PHE A 154 -19.47 -12.17 -5.78
C PHE A 154 -19.05 -13.45 -5.00
N ALA A 155 -19.59 -14.61 -5.40
CA ALA A 155 -19.25 -15.91 -4.82
C ALA A 155 -17.79 -16.31 -5.04
N GLN A 156 -17.15 -15.81 -6.11
CA GLN A 156 -15.72 -16.03 -6.37
C GLN A 156 -14.82 -15.05 -5.61
N LEU A 157 -15.23 -13.77 -5.49
CA LEU A 157 -14.43 -12.73 -4.85
C LEU A 157 -14.21 -12.98 -3.36
N GLY A 158 -15.25 -13.34 -2.61
CA GLY A 158 -15.14 -13.51 -1.15
C GLY A 158 -14.05 -14.52 -0.72
N PRO A 159 -14.08 -15.77 -1.23
CA PRO A 159 -13.03 -16.76 -0.97
C PRO A 159 -11.65 -16.32 -1.47
N ALA A 160 -11.60 -15.62 -2.62
CA ALA A 160 -10.34 -15.16 -3.21
C ALA A 160 -9.61 -14.17 -2.29
N VAL A 161 -10.33 -13.19 -1.75
CA VAL A 161 -9.78 -12.19 -0.83
C VAL A 161 -9.34 -12.85 0.50
N ASN A 162 -10.17 -13.72 1.08
CA ASN A 162 -9.82 -14.43 2.32
C ASN A 162 -8.63 -15.38 2.19
N SER A 163 -8.35 -15.87 0.97
CA SER A 163 -7.18 -16.72 0.75
C SER A 163 -5.85 -15.99 1.01
N GLY A 164 -5.85 -14.65 0.89
CA GLY A 164 -4.64 -13.82 0.91
C GLY A 164 -3.64 -14.16 -0.21
N LYS A 165 -4.07 -14.88 -1.25
CA LYS A 165 -3.27 -15.28 -2.42
C LYS A 165 -3.62 -14.41 -3.62
N SER A 166 -2.82 -14.48 -4.68
CA SER A 166 -3.01 -13.66 -5.88
C SER A 166 -4.39 -13.82 -6.53
N ILE A 167 -4.94 -12.68 -6.96
CA ILE A 167 -6.21 -12.55 -7.67
C ILE A 167 -5.94 -11.96 -9.05
N PHE A 168 -6.61 -12.51 -10.06
CA PHE A 168 -6.53 -12.06 -11.44
C PHE A 168 -7.93 -11.71 -11.91
N LEU A 169 -8.22 -10.42 -11.98
CA LEU A 169 -9.47 -9.86 -12.51
C LEU A 169 -9.26 -9.61 -13.99
N PHE A 170 -9.96 -10.37 -14.84
CA PHE A 170 -9.86 -10.22 -16.28
C PHE A 170 -11.24 -10.10 -16.91
N GLY A 171 -11.29 -9.55 -18.11
CA GLY A 171 -12.53 -9.36 -18.87
C GLY A 171 -12.53 -8.03 -19.61
N PRO A 172 -13.59 -7.71 -20.35
CA PRO A 172 -13.61 -6.54 -21.21
C PRO A 172 -13.42 -5.21 -20.44
N PRO A 173 -12.89 -4.16 -21.09
CA PRO A 173 -12.73 -2.84 -20.49
C PRO A 173 -14.09 -2.24 -20.11
N GLY A 174 -14.09 -1.38 -19.08
CA GLY A 174 -15.29 -0.67 -18.66
C GLY A 174 -16.25 -1.44 -17.72
N ASN A 175 -15.92 -2.67 -17.32
CA ASN A 175 -16.77 -3.47 -16.41
C ASN A 175 -16.37 -3.38 -14.91
N GLY A 176 -15.57 -2.39 -14.52
CA GLY A 176 -15.31 -2.08 -13.11
C GLY A 176 -14.28 -2.98 -12.40
N LYS A 177 -13.37 -3.63 -13.13
CA LYS A 177 -12.28 -4.44 -12.54
C LYS A 177 -11.46 -3.66 -11.51
N THR A 178 -10.98 -2.46 -11.90
CA THR A 178 -10.23 -1.55 -11.02
C THR A 178 -11.07 -1.16 -9.80
N THR A 179 -12.34 -0.80 -10.00
CA THR A 179 -13.24 -0.40 -8.91
C THR A 179 -13.51 -1.55 -7.93
N ILE A 180 -13.60 -2.79 -8.40
CA ILE A 180 -13.67 -3.99 -7.56
C ILE A 180 -12.38 -4.16 -6.75
N ALA A 181 -11.22 -4.05 -7.39
CA ALA A 181 -9.93 -4.17 -6.72
C ALA A 181 -9.72 -3.08 -5.65
N GLU A 182 -10.06 -1.83 -5.95
CA GLU A 182 -10.03 -0.73 -4.99
C GLU A 182 -10.99 -0.96 -3.82
N ALA A 183 -12.19 -1.49 -4.07
CA ALA A 183 -13.14 -1.82 -3.01
C ALA A 183 -12.58 -2.90 -2.07
N ILE A 184 -11.87 -3.91 -2.61
CA ILE A 184 -11.13 -4.90 -1.81
C ILE A 184 -10.05 -4.21 -0.97
N GLY A 185 -9.26 -3.31 -1.59
CA GLY A 185 -8.25 -2.53 -0.89
C GLY A 185 -8.83 -1.73 0.28
N ARG A 186 -9.94 -1.02 0.06
CA ARG A 186 -10.65 -0.26 1.10
C ARG A 186 -11.07 -1.10 2.29
N MET A 187 -11.43 -2.37 2.08
CA MET A 187 -11.76 -3.28 3.18
C MET A 187 -10.55 -3.64 4.03
N LEU A 188 -9.38 -3.79 3.41
CA LEU A 188 -8.12 -4.07 4.12
C LEU A 188 -7.66 -2.87 4.95
N LEU A 189 -7.92 -1.64 4.50
CA LEU A 189 -7.60 -0.39 5.22
C LEU A 189 -8.25 -0.29 6.61
N ASN A 190 -9.28 -1.09 6.90
CA ASN A 190 -9.94 -1.14 8.21
C ASN A 190 -9.12 -1.87 9.28
N SER A 191 -7.98 -2.45 8.90
CA SER A 191 -7.05 -3.12 9.80
C SER A 191 -5.68 -2.44 9.77
N THR A 192 -4.91 -2.64 10.83
CA THR A 192 -3.62 -1.99 11.04
C THR A 192 -2.49 -3.02 11.11
N LEU A 193 -1.26 -2.57 10.83
CA LEU A 193 -0.04 -3.30 11.14
C LEU A 193 1.08 -2.34 11.56
N TYR A 194 2.06 -2.85 12.30
CA TYR A 194 3.32 -2.17 12.55
C TYR A 194 4.33 -2.47 11.44
N ILE A 195 4.95 -1.41 10.91
CA ILE A 195 6.14 -1.49 10.05
C ILE A 195 7.25 -0.57 10.59
N PRO A 196 8.53 -0.89 10.40
CA PRO A 196 9.61 0.00 10.81
C PRO A 196 9.78 1.15 9.80
N TYR A 197 10.40 2.24 10.24
CA TYR A 197 10.81 3.30 9.31
C TYR A 197 11.82 2.80 8.27
N ALA A 198 12.79 2.02 8.73
CA ALA A 198 13.84 1.45 7.91
C ALA A 198 14.33 0.11 8.47
N VAL A 199 14.95 -0.68 7.59
CA VAL A 199 15.53 -1.99 7.88
C VAL A 199 17.04 -1.94 7.69
N GLU A 200 17.79 -2.60 8.58
CA GLU A 200 19.25 -2.75 8.49
C GLU A 200 19.61 -4.16 8.00
N VAL A 201 20.56 -4.24 7.08
CA VAL A 201 21.19 -5.50 6.69
C VAL A 201 22.64 -5.30 6.25
N GLY A 202 23.58 -5.83 7.02
CA GLY A 202 24.99 -5.84 6.64
C GLY A 202 25.61 -4.45 6.50
N GLY A 203 25.25 -3.52 7.38
CA GLY A 203 25.66 -2.12 7.38
C GLY A 203 24.89 -1.23 6.39
N GLN A 204 23.97 -1.80 5.61
CA GLN A 204 23.13 -1.05 4.66
C GLN A 204 21.76 -0.77 5.26
N VAL A 205 21.18 0.37 4.88
CA VAL A 205 19.84 0.78 5.30
C VAL A 205 18.88 0.70 4.13
N ILE A 206 17.72 0.09 4.34
CA ILE A 206 16.59 0.02 3.41
C ILE A 206 15.43 0.80 4.01
N LYS A 207 15.05 1.93 3.41
CA LYS A 207 13.86 2.69 3.82
C LYS A 207 12.59 1.95 3.40
N VAL A 208 11.70 1.73 4.36
CA VAL A 208 10.45 0.99 4.16
C VAL A 208 9.27 1.95 4.24
N PHE A 209 9.13 2.67 5.36
CA PHE A 209 8.07 3.65 5.53
C PHE A 209 8.31 4.89 4.66
N ASP A 210 7.23 5.37 4.06
CA ASP A 210 7.16 6.66 3.38
C ASP A 210 5.72 7.19 3.48
N ASN A 211 5.54 8.51 3.36
CA ASN A 211 4.24 9.17 3.49
C ASN A 211 3.37 9.06 2.23
N VAL A 212 3.88 8.46 1.14
CA VAL A 212 3.16 8.32 -0.12
C VAL A 212 2.33 7.03 -0.11
N ASN A 213 2.94 5.94 0.34
CA ASN A 213 2.38 4.59 0.33
C ASN A 213 1.79 4.17 1.67
N HIS A 214 2.19 4.82 2.78
CA HIS A 214 1.77 4.44 4.11
C HIS A 214 1.00 5.56 4.80
N VAL A 215 -0.11 5.18 5.42
CA VAL A 215 -0.98 6.08 6.18
C VAL A 215 -0.92 5.69 7.66
N PRO A 216 -0.31 6.52 8.53
CA PRO A 216 -0.31 6.28 9.97
C PRO A 216 -1.73 6.11 10.53
N ALA A 217 -1.92 5.12 11.39
CA ALA A 217 -3.20 4.93 12.08
C ALA A 217 -3.32 5.95 13.21
N GLN A 218 -4.46 6.64 13.29
CA GLN A 218 -4.76 7.60 14.38
C GLN A 218 -5.10 6.91 15.71
N GLN A 219 -5.10 5.57 15.77
CA GLN A 219 -5.44 4.84 16.98
C GLN A 219 -4.34 5.03 18.03
N ALA A 220 -4.70 5.67 19.14
CA ALA A 220 -3.86 5.65 20.33
C ALA A 220 -3.68 4.19 20.77
N PRO A 221 -2.45 3.75 21.08
CA PRO A 221 -2.23 2.47 21.71
C PRO A 221 -3.13 2.36 22.96
N PRO A 222 -3.64 1.16 23.31
CA PRO A 222 -4.32 0.97 24.59
C PRO A 222 -3.45 1.55 25.71
N ALA A 223 -4.04 2.30 26.66
CA ALA A 223 -3.33 3.11 27.65
C ALA A 223 -2.28 2.33 28.47
N HIS A 224 -2.38 1.00 28.55
CA HIS A 224 -1.43 0.12 29.23
C HIS A 224 -0.17 -0.23 28.42
N HIS A 225 -0.12 0.09 27.12
CA HIS A 225 0.99 -0.27 26.22
C HIS A 225 1.78 0.91 25.64
N SER A 226 1.28 2.15 25.74
CA SER A 226 1.88 3.33 25.09
C SER A 226 3.34 3.59 25.47
N GLN A 227 3.78 3.20 26.67
CA GLN A 227 5.17 3.33 27.14
C GLN A 227 6.08 2.11 26.83
N SER A 228 5.57 1.10 26.12
CA SER A 228 6.28 -0.16 25.88
C SER A 228 6.45 -0.53 24.40
N ILE A 229 6.09 0.40 23.51
CA ILE A 229 6.16 0.22 22.06
C ILE A 229 7.45 0.84 21.55
N ASP A 230 8.22 0.06 20.80
CA ASP A 230 9.42 0.54 20.11
C ASP A 230 9.07 1.65 19.09
N PRO A 231 9.55 2.89 19.28
CA PRO A 231 9.18 4.02 18.43
C PRO A 231 9.84 3.99 17.04
N ARG A 232 10.74 3.04 16.75
CA ARG A 232 11.24 2.76 15.40
C ARG A 232 10.14 2.20 14.47
N TRP A 233 9.01 1.79 15.05
CA TRP A 233 7.87 1.23 14.34
C TRP A 233 6.72 2.22 14.29
N VAL A 234 6.01 2.22 13.17
CA VAL A 234 4.83 3.03 12.93
C VAL A 234 3.63 2.09 12.78
N LEU A 235 2.58 2.34 13.56
CA LEU A 235 1.29 1.71 13.33
C LEU A 235 0.65 2.38 12.12
N ILE A 236 0.42 1.63 11.05
CA ILE A 236 -0.19 2.11 9.81
C ILE A 236 -1.48 1.35 9.53
N ARG A 237 -2.36 1.94 8.71
CA ARG A 237 -3.39 1.14 8.01
C ARG A 237 -2.67 0.19 7.05
N ARG A 238 -3.16 -1.04 6.91
CA ARG A 238 -2.53 -2.01 5.97
C ARG A 238 -2.38 -1.36 4.58
N PRO A 239 -1.19 -1.41 3.96
CA PRO A 239 -0.91 -0.64 2.75
C PRO A 239 -1.74 -1.16 1.57
N VAL A 240 -2.23 -0.24 0.76
CA VAL A 240 -2.86 -0.54 -0.54
C VAL A 240 -2.12 0.28 -1.57
N ILE A 241 -1.21 -0.35 -2.29
CA ILE A 241 -0.39 0.30 -3.31
C ILE A 241 -0.97 -0.06 -4.67
N VAL A 242 -1.20 0.96 -5.51
CA VAL A 242 -1.72 0.80 -6.87
C VAL A 242 -0.61 1.18 -7.85
N THR A 243 -0.42 0.34 -8.85
CA THR A 243 0.55 0.53 -9.93
C THR A 243 -0.13 0.26 -11.27
N GLY A 244 0.27 0.98 -12.32
CA GLY A 244 -0.30 0.88 -13.67
C GLY A 244 0.77 0.64 -14.75
N GLY A 245 0.77 1.46 -15.79
CA GLY A 245 1.70 1.35 -16.93
C GLY A 245 3.15 1.73 -16.59
N GLU A 246 3.36 2.42 -15.47
CA GLU A 246 4.66 2.88 -14.94
C GLU A 246 5.45 1.80 -14.20
N LEU A 247 4.85 0.63 -13.95
CA LEU A 247 5.53 -0.47 -13.27
C LEU A 247 6.65 -1.03 -14.15
N THR A 248 7.88 -1.00 -13.64
CA THR A 248 9.08 -1.57 -14.29
C THR A 248 9.60 -2.77 -13.50
N LEU A 249 10.53 -3.56 -14.07
CA LEU A 249 11.23 -4.61 -13.33
C LEU A 249 12.08 -4.03 -12.20
N GLU A 250 12.69 -2.87 -12.42
CA GLU A 250 13.51 -2.18 -11.41
C GLU A 250 12.68 -1.78 -10.19
N SER A 251 11.40 -1.44 -10.38
CA SER A 251 10.45 -1.17 -9.29
C SER A 251 10.23 -2.38 -8.36
N LEU A 252 10.58 -3.60 -8.82
CA LEU A 252 10.48 -4.84 -8.06
C LEU A 252 11.79 -5.24 -7.36
N ASP A 253 12.86 -4.47 -7.52
CA ASP A 253 14.15 -4.71 -6.85
C ASP A 253 14.53 -3.53 -5.95
N LEU A 254 15.54 -3.73 -5.10
CA LEU A 254 16.01 -2.67 -4.21
C LEU A 254 16.64 -1.54 -5.01
N VAL A 255 16.09 -0.33 -4.88
CA VAL A 255 16.60 0.85 -5.58
C VAL A 255 17.68 1.49 -4.71
N TYR A 256 18.95 1.34 -5.11
CA TYR A 256 20.07 1.98 -4.43
C TYR A 256 20.26 3.41 -4.92
N ASP A 257 20.16 4.38 -4.01
CA ASP A 257 20.50 5.76 -4.32
C ASP A 257 22.01 5.97 -4.13
N SER A 258 22.74 6.21 -5.22
CA SER A 258 24.20 6.40 -5.17
C SER A 258 24.63 7.72 -4.52
N THR A 259 23.74 8.71 -4.48
CA THR A 259 24.00 10.01 -3.84
C THR A 259 23.83 9.90 -2.34
N ASN A 260 22.70 9.33 -1.92
CA ASN A 260 22.33 9.19 -0.51
C ASN A 260 22.93 7.94 0.15
N LYS A 261 23.36 6.95 -0.65
CA LYS A 261 24.01 5.71 -0.24
C LYS A 261 23.17 4.90 0.75
N TYR A 262 21.89 4.75 0.44
CA TYR A 262 20.96 3.81 1.08
C TYR A 262 19.94 3.32 0.04
N TYR A 263 19.16 2.31 0.40
CA TYR A 263 18.15 1.72 -0.48
C TYR A 263 16.76 2.24 -0.16
N GLU A 264 15.92 2.32 -1.20
CA GLU A 264 14.47 2.35 -1.08
C GLU A 264 13.92 0.93 -1.27
N ALA A 265 12.96 0.54 -0.42
CA ALA A 265 12.28 -0.74 -0.54
C ALA A 265 11.44 -0.82 -1.84
N PRO A 266 11.39 -1.99 -2.51
CA PRO A 266 10.55 -2.16 -3.69
C PRO A 266 9.06 -2.16 -3.32
N VAL A 267 8.21 -1.97 -4.33
CA VAL A 267 6.76 -1.77 -4.13
C VAL A 267 6.08 -2.92 -3.38
N GLN A 268 6.49 -4.17 -3.62
CA GLN A 268 5.96 -5.33 -2.91
C GLN A 268 6.37 -5.37 -1.43
N MET A 269 7.58 -4.89 -1.09
CA MET A 269 8.04 -4.84 0.30
C MET A 269 7.33 -3.71 1.05
N LYS A 270 7.02 -2.60 0.38
CA LYS A 270 6.17 -1.53 0.92
C LYS A 270 4.71 -1.98 1.08
N ALA A 271 4.21 -2.83 0.18
CA ALA A 271 2.88 -3.42 0.26
C ALA A 271 2.75 -4.61 1.24
N ASN A 272 3.82 -5.01 1.95
CA ASN A 272 3.79 -6.18 2.83
C ASN A 272 2.75 -6.05 3.93
N GLY A 273 2.04 -7.15 4.18
CA GLY A 273 0.89 -7.18 5.06
C GLY A 273 -0.31 -6.41 4.49
N GLY A 274 -0.35 -6.11 3.19
CA GLY A 274 -1.43 -5.36 2.56
C GLY A 274 -1.74 -5.87 1.16
N MET A 275 -2.03 -4.95 0.25
CA MET A 275 -2.41 -5.25 -1.13
C MET A 275 -1.57 -4.45 -2.13
N LEU A 276 -1.18 -5.13 -3.21
CA LEU A 276 -0.57 -4.53 -4.40
C LEU A 276 -1.52 -4.74 -5.59
N LEU A 277 -2.11 -3.66 -6.09
CA LEU A 277 -2.92 -3.65 -7.30
C LEU A 277 -2.05 -3.29 -8.51
N ILE A 278 -2.11 -4.12 -9.54
CA ILE A 278 -1.49 -3.87 -10.84
C ILE A 278 -2.61 -3.71 -11.85
N ASP A 279 -2.94 -2.47 -12.16
CA ASP A 279 -3.98 -2.12 -13.10
C ASP A 279 -3.46 -2.09 -14.54
N ASP A 280 -4.36 -2.30 -15.50
CA ASP A 280 -4.06 -2.43 -16.92
C ASP A 280 -2.87 -3.38 -17.20
N PHE A 281 -2.80 -4.48 -16.44
CA PHE A 281 -1.76 -5.48 -16.57
C PHE A 281 -1.75 -6.06 -18.00
N GLY A 282 -0.61 -5.99 -18.68
CA GLY A 282 -0.54 -6.24 -20.13
C GLY A 282 -0.16 -5.03 -20.96
N ARG A 283 -0.25 -3.82 -20.41
CA ARG A 283 0.01 -2.54 -21.10
C ARG A 283 1.24 -1.80 -20.58
N GLN A 284 2.04 -2.46 -19.75
CA GLN A 284 3.31 -1.95 -19.24
C GLN A 284 4.38 -1.93 -20.34
N GLN A 285 5.40 -1.09 -20.18
CA GLN A 285 6.58 -1.14 -21.04
C GLN A 285 7.31 -2.50 -20.94
N VAL A 286 7.28 -3.11 -19.75
CA VAL A 286 7.83 -4.44 -19.50
C VAL A 286 6.83 -5.50 -19.94
N ARG A 287 7.35 -6.60 -20.51
CA ARG A 287 6.51 -7.74 -20.89
C ARG A 287 5.87 -8.35 -19.65
N PRO A 288 4.55 -8.62 -19.65
CA PRO A 288 3.85 -9.26 -18.52
C PRO A 288 4.52 -10.52 -18.00
N ARG A 289 5.06 -11.33 -18.92
CA ARG A 289 5.81 -12.55 -18.59
C ARG A 289 6.99 -12.30 -17.66
N ASP A 290 7.72 -11.19 -17.83
CA ASP A 290 8.92 -10.91 -17.05
C ASP A 290 8.56 -10.50 -15.61
N LEU A 291 7.53 -9.66 -15.44
CA LEU A 291 6.96 -9.31 -14.13
C LEU A 291 6.49 -10.57 -13.39
N LEU A 292 5.80 -11.46 -14.10
CA LEU A 292 5.27 -12.70 -13.53
C LEU A 292 6.41 -13.68 -13.17
N ASN A 293 7.42 -13.83 -14.03
CA ASN A 293 8.61 -14.62 -13.73
C ASN A 293 9.30 -14.17 -12.44
N ARG A 294 9.40 -12.85 -12.22
CA ARG A 294 9.97 -12.27 -11.00
C ARG A 294 9.22 -12.66 -9.72
N TRP A 295 7.91 -12.92 -9.82
CA TRP A 295 7.05 -13.31 -8.70
C TRP A 295 6.71 -14.80 -8.61
N ILE A 296 7.27 -15.66 -9.47
CA ILE A 296 7.08 -17.12 -9.37
C ILE A 296 7.40 -17.62 -7.97
N VAL A 297 8.62 -17.33 -7.49
CA VAL A 297 9.09 -17.81 -6.18
C VAL A 297 8.37 -17.09 -5.04
N PRO A 298 8.22 -15.74 -5.04
CA PRO A 298 7.47 -15.03 -4.01
C PRO A 298 6.02 -15.52 -3.82
N LEU A 299 5.28 -15.77 -4.90
CA LEU A 299 3.89 -16.24 -4.83
C LEU A 299 3.77 -17.68 -4.33
N GLU A 300 4.79 -18.51 -4.57
CA GLU A 300 4.80 -19.93 -4.20
C GLU A 300 5.33 -20.15 -2.78
N LYS A 301 6.48 -19.55 -2.44
CA LYS A 301 7.19 -19.76 -1.18
C LYS A 301 6.89 -18.71 -0.11
N ARG A 302 6.18 -17.62 -0.45
CA ARG A 302 5.94 -16.47 0.45
C ARG A 302 7.23 -15.82 0.95
N VAL A 303 8.28 -15.86 0.12
CA VAL A 303 9.59 -15.25 0.36
C VAL A 303 10.06 -14.59 -0.92
N ASP A 304 10.45 -13.33 -0.81
CA ASP A 304 11.08 -12.57 -1.88
C ASP A 304 12.60 -12.49 -1.68
N TYR A 305 13.33 -12.68 -2.77
CA TYR A 305 14.78 -12.64 -2.79
C TYR A 305 15.22 -11.35 -3.44
N LEU A 306 15.78 -10.44 -2.65
CA LEU A 306 16.30 -9.16 -3.12
C LEU A 306 17.82 -9.20 -3.13
N THR A 307 18.44 -8.47 -4.06
CA THR A 307 19.89 -8.41 -4.20
C THR A 307 20.36 -6.99 -3.93
N LEU A 308 21.32 -6.84 -3.02
CA LEU A 308 22.00 -5.58 -2.75
C LEU A 308 22.97 -5.25 -3.89
N HIS A 309 23.36 -3.97 -4.06
CA HIS A 309 24.40 -3.54 -5.01
C HIS A 309 25.74 -4.27 -4.79
N THR A 310 25.97 -4.82 -3.59
CA THR A 310 27.14 -5.65 -3.25
C THR A 310 27.05 -7.08 -3.78
N GLY A 311 25.94 -7.46 -4.42
CA GLY A 311 25.65 -8.83 -4.86
C GLY A 311 25.10 -9.75 -3.77
N ARG A 312 25.07 -9.29 -2.50
CA ARG A 312 24.50 -10.07 -1.39
C ARG A 312 23.00 -10.22 -1.58
N LYS A 313 22.52 -11.47 -1.53
CA LYS A 313 21.09 -11.80 -1.54
C LYS A 313 20.52 -11.77 -0.12
N ILE A 314 19.31 -11.25 0.01
CA ILE A 314 18.57 -11.19 1.25
C ILE A 314 17.18 -11.81 1.07
N GLU A 315 16.64 -12.37 2.13
CA GLU A 315 15.29 -12.95 2.15
C GLU A 315 14.33 -12.01 2.88
N VAL A 316 13.24 -11.66 2.23
CA VAL A 316 12.19 -10.78 2.75
C VAL A 316 10.88 -11.56 2.74
N PRO A 317 10.08 -11.56 3.83
CA PRO A 317 8.75 -12.17 3.79
C PRO A 317 7.91 -11.55 2.68
N PHE A 318 7.09 -12.36 2.01
CA PHE A 318 6.20 -11.90 0.95
C PHE A 318 4.75 -12.18 1.34
N ASP A 319 4.18 -11.29 2.15
CA ASP A 319 2.81 -11.38 2.65
C ASP A 319 1.94 -10.29 2.03
N VAL A 320 1.85 -10.31 0.70
CA VAL A 320 1.11 -9.32 -0.10
C VAL A 320 -0.04 -10.03 -0.82
N LEU A 321 -1.24 -9.43 -0.79
CA LEU A 321 -2.31 -9.76 -1.73
C LEU A 321 -2.04 -9.03 -3.06
N ILE A 322 -1.55 -9.75 -4.06
CA ILE A 322 -1.41 -9.17 -5.41
C ILE A 322 -2.72 -9.31 -6.17
N VAL A 323 -3.23 -8.21 -6.72
CA VAL A 323 -4.39 -8.19 -7.61
C VAL A 323 -3.95 -7.68 -8.99
N PHE A 324 -4.06 -8.54 -10.00
CA PHE A 324 -3.85 -8.16 -11.39
C PHE A 324 -5.20 -7.81 -12.01
N ALA A 325 -5.35 -6.61 -12.56
CA ALA A 325 -6.52 -6.22 -13.35
C ALA A 325 -6.11 -6.06 -14.82
N THR A 326 -6.79 -6.75 -15.73
CA THR A 326 -6.43 -6.73 -17.16
C THR A 326 -7.64 -6.84 -18.09
N ASN A 327 -7.48 -6.28 -19.28
CA ASN A 327 -8.42 -6.42 -20.39
C ASN A 327 -8.14 -7.66 -21.26
N LEU A 328 -6.98 -8.31 -21.08
CA LEU A 328 -6.54 -9.46 -21.85
C LEU A 328 -6.93 -10.76 -21.17
N ALA A 329 -7.17 -11.83 -21.95
CA ALA A 329 -7.42 -13.13 -21.33
C ALA A 329 -6.11 -13.66 -20.72
N PRO A 330 -6.15 -14.39 -19.59
CA PRO A 330 -4.94 -14.87 -18.92
C PRO A 330 -4.01 -15.70 -19.82
N LYS A 331 -4.58 -16.46 -20.77
CA LYS A 331 -3.85 -17.27 -21.76
C LYS A 331 -3.05 -16.44 -22.78
N ASP A 332 -3.42 -15.17 -22.99
CA ASP A 332 -2.76 -14.28 -23.93
C ASP A 332 -1.57 -13.55 -23.28
N LEU A 333 -1.46 -13.62 -21.96
CA LEU A 333 -0.42 -12.96 -21.17
C LEU A 333 0.74 -13.90 -20.86
N VAL A 334 0.45 -15.17 -20.53
CA VAL A 334 1.42 -16.16 -20.04
C VAL A 334 0.98 -17.60 -20.29
N ASP A 335 1.95 -18.51 -20.15
CA ASP A 335 1.74 -19.96 -20.29
C ASP A 335 0.93 -20.58 -19.14
N GLU A 336 0.49 -21.82 -19.36
CA GLU A 336 -0.31 -22.58 -18.39
C GLU A 336 0.46 -22.85 -17.08
N ALA A 337 1.78 -23.02 -17.17
CA ALA A 337 2.62 -23.29 -16.00
C ALA A 337 2.61 -22.11 -15.01
N PHE A 338 2.61 -20.87 -15.51
CA PHE A 338 2.44 -19.69 -14.67
C PHE A 338 1.00 -19.54 -14.16
N LEU A 339 0.01 -19.73 -15.03
CA LEU A 339 -1.40 -19.62 -14.64
C LEU A 339 -1.76 -20.53 -13.47
N ARG A 340 -1.12 -21.70 -13.32
CA ARG A 340 -1.30 -22.58 -12.15
C ARG A 340 -0.91 -21.94 -10.80
N ARG A 341 -0.04 -20.93 -10.81
CA ARG A 341 0.43 -20.20 -9.61
C ARG A 341 -0.50 -19.06 -9.20
N ILE A 342 -1.25 -18.51 -10.17
CA ILE A 342 -2.36 -17.59 -9.89
C ILE A 342 -3.55 -18.41 -9.40
N ARG A 343 -3.93 -18.23 -8.14
CA ARG A 343 -4.95 -19.06 -7.48
C ARG A 343 -6.36 -18.71 -7.92
N HIS A 344 -6.68 -17.42 -7.95
CA HIS A 344 -8.03 -16.96 -8.25
C HIS A 344 -8.03 -16.20 -9.57
N LYS A 345 -8.76 -16.71 -10.55
CA LYS A 345 -8.97 -16.08 -11.86
C LYS A 345 -10.46 -15.79 -11.98
N ILE A 346 -10.83 -14.52 -11.90
CA ILE A 346 -12.22 -14.08 -11.82
C ILE A 346 -12.53 -13.32 -13.10
N HIS A 347 -13.46 -13.84 -13.88
CA HIS A 347 -13.89 -13.22 -15.12
C HIS A 347 -14.98 -12.20 -14.83
N ILE A 348 -14.67 -10.93 -15.03
CA ILE A 348 -15.63 -9.83 -14.95
C ILE A 348 -16.30 -9.68 -16.31
N LYS A 349 -17.46 -10.32 -16.45
CA LYS A 349 -18.27 -10.35 -17.67
C LYS A 349 -18.98 -9.01 -17.92
N ASP A 350 -19.52 -8.87 -19.12
CA ASP A 350 -20.47 -7.80 -19.43
C ASP A 350 -21.74 -7.95 -18.58
N PRO A 351 -22.36 -6.83 -18.16
CA PRO A 351 -23.61 -6.87 -17.42
C PRO A 351 -24.73 -7.46 -18.30
N SER A 352 -25.61 -8.22 -17.68
CA SER A 352 -26.92 -8.56 -18.24
C SER A 352 -27.79 -7.30 -18.43
N PHE A 353 -28.88 -7.40 -19.19
CA PHE A 353 -29.82 -6.29 -19.34
C PHE A 353 -30.41 -5.81 -18.01
N GLU A 354 -30.66 -6.72 -17.07
CA GLU A 354 -31.17 -6.37 -15.73
C GLU A 354 -30.11 -5.65 -14.89
N GLU A 355 -28.85 -6.12 -14.92
CA GLU A 355 -27.75 -5.43 -14.26
C GLU A 355 -27.50 -4.07 -14.90
N TYR A 356 -27.50 -3.97 -16.23
CA TYR A 356 -27.33 -2.72 -16.97
C TYR A 356 -28.44 -1.72 -16.62
N ARG A 357 -29.70 -2.17 -16.54
CA ARG A 357 -30.84 -1.35 -16.10
C ARG A 357 -30.61 -0.80 -14.70
N GLU A 358 -30.18 -1.64 -13.76
CA GLU A 358 -29.89 -1.21 -12.39
C GLU A 358 -28.74 -0.21 -12.32
N ILE A 359 -27.65 -0.43 -13.08
CA ILE A 359 -26.55 0.55 -13.18
C ILE A 359 -27.08 1.88 -13.72
N PHE A 360 -27.86 1.84 -14.80
CA PHE A 360 -28.41 3.04 -15.44
C PHE A 360 -29.33 3.82 -14.48
N ARG A 361 -30.17 3.13 -13.72
CA ARG A 361 -31.03 3.73 -12.70
C ARG A 361 -30.22 4.46 -11.62
N ARG A 362 -29.15 3.84 -11.11
CA ARG A 362 -28.27 4.45 -10.10
C ARG A 362 -27.55 5.68 -10.65
N VAL A 363 -27.00 5.58 -11.86
CA VAL A 363 -26.34 6.71 -12.52
C VAL A 363 -27.30 7.88 -12.74
N CYS A 364 -28.54 7.61 -13.19
CA CYS A 364 -29.56 8.64 -13.32
C CYS A 364 -29.83 9.35 -11.99
N ALA A 365 -29.98 8.59 -10.91
CA ALA A 365 -30.18 9.15 -9.57
C ALA A 365 -28.98 10.01 -9.12
N ASP A 366 -27.75 9.52 -9.28
CA ASP A 366 -26.51 10.22 -8.91
C ASP A 366 -26.33 11.55 -9.69
N ARG A 367 -26.84 11.60 -10.93
CA ARG A 367 -26.75 12.77 -11.82
C ARG A 367 -27.98 13.68 -11.78
N GLY A 368 -28.98 13.35 -10.97
CA GLY A 368 -30.23 14.10 -10.89
C GLY A 368 -31.07 14.04 -12.18
N VAL A 369 -30.91 13.00 -12.99
CA VAL A 369 -31.70 12.77 -14.22
C VAL A 369 -32.91 11.89 -13.87
N PRO A 370 -34.15 12.31 -14.13
CA PRO A 370 -35.32 11.46 -13.90
C PRO A 370 -35.24 10.18 -14.75
N TYR A 371 -35.22 9.02 -14.08
CA TYR A 371 -35.21 7.71 -14.73
C TYR A 371 -36.57 7.43 -15.41
N ASP A 372 -36.51 6.84 -16.60
CA ASP A 372 -37.65 6.43 -17.41
C ASP A 372 -37.32 5.12 -18.16
N ASP A 373 -38.09 4.07 -17.89
CA ASP A 373 -37.92 2.76 -18.53
C ASP A 373 -38.13 2.82 -20.04
N ARG A 374 -38.99 3.73 -20.54
CA ARG A 374 -39.22 3.88 -21.99
C ARG A 374 -38.00 4.48 -22.68
N GLY A 375 -37.41 5.52 -22.09
CA GLY A 375 -36.14 6.10 -22.56
C GLY A 375 -35.01 5.07 -22.59
N LEU A 376 -34.84 4.29 -21.52
CA LEU A 376 -33.83 3.23 -21.50
C LEU A 376 -34.11 2.14 -22.56
N ALA A 377 -35.36 1.70 -22.71
CA ALA A 377 -35.72 0.72 -23.73
C ALA A 377 -35.42 1.23 -25.15
N TYR A 378 -35.66 2.53 -25.42
CA TYR A 378 -35.29 3.17 -26.68
C TYR A 378 -33.77 3.13 -26.91
N LEU A 379 -32.97 3.52 -25.91
CA LEU A 379 -31.50 3.45 -25.96
C LEU A 379 -31.03 2.02 -26.27
N LEU A 380 -31.51 1.03 -25.51
CA LEU A 380 -31.13 -0.38 -25.67
C LEU A 380 -31.50 -0.92 -27.04
N GLN A 381 -32.73 -0.68 -27.52
CA GLN A 381 -33.18 -1.18 -28.81
C GLN A 381 -32.37 -0.57 -29.95
N LYS A 382 -32.16 0.75 -29.94
CA LYS A 382 -31.54 1.47 -31.05
C LYS A 382 -30.02 1.36 -31.08
N TYR A 383 -29.35 1.47 -29.93
CA TYR A 383 -27.88 1.57 -29.84
C TYR A 383 -27.19 0.32 -29.31
N TYR A 384 -27.93 -0.70 -28.90
CA TYR A 384 -27.34 -1.96 -28.45
C TYR A 384 -27.83 -3.16 -29.25
N ILE A 385 -29.13 -3.40 -29.28
CA ILE A 385 -29.70 -4.60 -29.90
C ILE A 385 -29.56 -4.54 -31.43
N LYS A 386 -29.99 -3.44 -32.07
CA LYS A 386 -29.87 -3.27 -33.53
C LYS A 386 -28.42 -3.34 -34.05
N PRO A 387 -27.44 -2.61 -33.48
CA PRO A 387 -26.05 -2.68 -33.92
C PRO A 387 -25.26 -3.85 -33.32
N ASN A 388 -25.91 -4.73 -32.53
CA ASN A 388 -25.27 -5.84 -31.83
C ASN A 388 -24.05 -5.42 -30.98
N ARG A 389 -24.22 -4.35 -30.20
CA ARG A 389 -23.15 -3.78 -29.35
C ARG A 389 -23.15 -4.45 -27.97
N PRO A 390 -21.98 -4.85 -27.42
CA PRO A 390 -21.90 -5.38 -26.07
C PRO A 390 -22.28 -4.31 -25.03
N LEU A 391 -22.97 -4.74 -23.98
CA LEU A 391 -23.21 -3.90 -22.81
C LEU A 391 -21.90 -3.78 -22.02
N ARG A 392 -21.53 -2.58 -21.59
CA ARG A 392 -20.44 -2.36 -20.62
C ARG A 392 -20.97 -1.62 -19.40
N ALA A 393 -20.43 -1.92 -18.23
CA ALA A 393 -20.87 -1.28 -16.99
C ALA A 393 -20.56 0.23 -16.95
N CYS A 394 -19.60 0.71 -17.73
CA CYS A 394 -19.27 2.14 -17.83
C CYS A 394 -20.23 2.92 -18.72
N HIS A 395 -20.84 2.29 -19.75
CA HIS A 395 -21.64 3.03 -20.72
C HIS A 395 -22.79 3.84 -20.11
N PRO A 396 -23.54 3.37 -19.10
CA PRO A 396 -24.56 4.20 -18.46
C PRO A 396 -24.03 5.53 -17.94
N ARG A 397 -22.86 5.53 -17.29
CA ARG A 397 -22.21 6.73 -16.78
C ARG A 397 -21.89 7.68 -17.93
N ASP A 398 -21.18 7.18 -18.93
CA ASP A 398 -20.68 7.99 -20.03
C ASP A 398 -21.82 8.58 -20.87
N ILE A 399 -22.88 7.79 -21.14
CA ILE A 399 -24.06 8.23 -21.88
C ILE A 399 -24.83 9.29 -21.08
N VAL A 400 -25.04 9.09 -19.78
CA VAL A 400 -25.77 10.06 -18.95
C VAL A 400 -24.96 11.34 -18.74
N ASP A 401 -23.63 11.26 -18.61
CA ASP A 401 -22.75 12.44 -18.60
C ASP A 401 -22.90 13.24 -19.88
N GLN A 402 -22.76 12.57 -21.03
CA GLN A 402 -22.90 13.20 -22.33
C GLN A 402 -24.29 13.84 -22.50
N LEU A 403 -25.34 13.15 -22.04
CA LEU A 403 -26.71 13.66 -22.04
C LEU A 403 -26.85 14.94 -21.20
N CYS A 404 -26.27 14.95 -20.00
CA CYS A 404 -26.27 16.12 -19.11
C CYS A 404 -25.53 17.31 -19.72
N ASP A 405 -24.37 17.08 -20.35
CA ASP A 405 -23.59 18.13 -20.99
C ASP A 405 -24.33 18.75 -22.19
N ILE A 406 -24.97 17.92 -23.01
CA ILE A 406 -25.80 18.37 -24.13
C ILE A 406 -27.02 19.15 -23.62
N ALA A 407 -27.72 18.65 -22.60
CA ALA A 407 -28.88 19.32 -22.03
C ALA A 407 -28.51 20.70 -21.45
N ARG A 408 -27.37 20.78 -20.75
CA ARG A 408 -26.83 22.05 -20.23
C ARG A 408 -26.52 23.03 -21.36
N TYR A 409 -25.88 22.58 -22.43
CA TYR A 409 -25.57 23.40 -23.60
C TYR A 409 -26.82 23.94 -24.30
N LEU A 410 -27.84 23.09 -24.46
CA LEU A 410 -29.12 23.47 -25.08
C LEU A 410 -30.05 24.26 -24.13
N ASN A 411 -29.63 24.46 -22.88
CA ASN A 411 -30.41 25.11 -21.83
C ASN A 411 -31.78 24.44 -21.60
N VAL A 412 -31.80 23.10 -21.59
CA VAL A 412 -33.00 22.28 -21.32
C VAL A 412 -32.77 21.37 -20.12
N PRO A 413 -33.83 20.95 -19.41
CA PRO A 413 -33.69 19.98 -18.32
C PRO A 413 -33.19 18.61 -18.83
N PRO A 414 -32.24 17.96 -18.15
CA PRO A 414 -31.75 16.64 -18.55
C PRO A 414 -32.86 15.59 -18.34
N ARG A 415 -33.29 14.94 -19.41
CA ARG A 415 -34.29 13.88 -19.41
C ARG A 415 -33.95 12.80 -20.42
N LEU A 416 -34.44 11.59 -20.20
CA LEU A 416 -34.26 10.45 -21.11
C LEU A 416 -35.21 10.52 -22.32
N THR A 417 -35.20 11.64 -23.04
CA THR A 417 -35.99 11.80 -24.27
C THR A 417 -35.23 11.21 -25.46
N PRO A 418 -35.93 10.73 -26.52
CA PRO A 418 -35.28 10.21 -27.71
C PRO A 418 -34.24 11.16 -28.35
N ASP A 419 -34.52 12.47 -28.39
CA ASP A 419 -33.59 13.48 -28.96
C ASP A 419 -32.28 13.58 -28.14
N LEU A 420 -32.37 13.71 -26.82
CA LEU A 420 -31.18 13.82 -25.97
C LEU A 420 -30.40 12.50 -25.91
N ILE A 421 -31.10 11.36 -25.89
CA ILE A 421 -30.48 10.03 -25.98
C ILE A 421 -29.74 9.87 -27.30
N ASP A 422 -30.35 10.27 -28.42
CA ASP A 422 -29.73 10.14 -29.74
C ASP A 422 -28.46 10.97 -29.84
N ARG A 423 -28.51 12.24 -29.42
CA ARG A 423 -27.32 13.10 -29.41
C ARG A 423 -26.21 12.55 -28.52
N ALA A 424 -26.56 12.07 -27.32
CA ALA A 424 -25.58 11.52 -26.39
C ALA A 424 -24.94 10.23 -26.92
N ALA A 425 -25.75 9.30 -27.41
CA ALA A 425 -25.28 8.03 -27.92
C ALA A 425 -24.48 8.18 -29.21
N GLN A 426 -24.86 9.09 -30.12
CA GLN A 426 -24.09 9.38 -31.33
C GLN A 426 -22.74 10.03 -31.04
N ALA A 427 -22.68 10.94 -30.05
CA ALA A 427 -21.44 11.55 -29.63
C ALA A 427 -20.48 10.55 -28.96
N TYR A 428 -21.01 9.62 -28.17
CA TYR A 428 -20.21 8.63 -27.46
C TYR A 428 -19.78 7.45 -28.36
N PHE A 429 -20.72 6.87 -29.10
CA PHE A 429 -20.47 5.74 -29.97
C PHE A 429 -20.03 6.20 -31.36
N VAL A 430 -18.82 6.76 -31.42
CA VAL A 430 -18.18 7.09 -32.70
C VAL A 430 -17.81 5.79 -33.43
N GLU A 431 -18.15 5.70 -34.71
CA GLU A 431 -17.60 4.66 -35.58
C GLU A 431 -16.14 5.04 -35.89
N LEU A 432 -15.19 4.24 -35.37
CA LEU A 432 -13.76 4.37 -35.65
C LEU A 432 -13.37 3.62 -36.93
#